data_AF-A6LRW4-F1
#
_entry.id   AF-A6LRW4-F1
#
_cell.length_a   1.000
_cell.length_b   1.000
_cell.length_c   1.000
_cell.angle_alpha   90.00
_cell.angle_beta   90.00
_cell.angle_gamma   90.00
#
_symmetry.space_group_name_H-M   'P 1'
#
loop_
_entity.id
_entity.type
_entity.pdbx_description
1 polymer ?
#
loop_
_entity_poly.entity_id
_entity_poly.type
_entity_poly.pdbx_seq_one_letter_code
_entity_poly.pdbx_strand_id
1 'polypeptide(L)'
;MILDKIKLALRIDDDDLDEEIQDSIDAAKADLKLSGILESKIVETDPLIIRAIKTFCKCEFSTDDKEAERYRDSYEMIRAHLSLSNEHTTEETL
;
A
#
# COMPACT_ATOMS: atom_id res chain seq x y z
N MET A 1 10.01 10.15 -3.80
CA MET A 1 9.66 9.44 -2.55
C MET A 1 8.39 8.62 -2.78
N ILE A 2 7.97 7.73 -1.87
CA ILE A 2 6.69 7.01 -2.03
C ILE A 2 5.52 8.00 -2.10
N LEU A 3 5.55 9.06 -1.30
CA LEU A 3 4.55 10.13 -1.25
C LEU A 3 4.25 10.70 -2.64
N ASP A 4 5.28 11.16 -3.37
CA ASP A 4 5.12 11.69 -4.73
C ASP A 4 4.45 10.69 -5.70
N LYS A 5 4.76 9.39 -5.55
CA LYS A 5 4.16 8.33 -6.38
C LYS A 5 2.68 8.13 -6.04
N ILE A 6 2.28 8.36 -4.78
CA ILE A 6 0.89 8.27 -4.34
C ILE A 6 0.13 9.53 -4.75
N LYS A 7 0.66 10.73 -4.50
CA LYS A 7 0.09 12.01 -4.97
C LYS A 7 -0.23 11.96 -6.46
N LEU A 8 0.72 11.53 -7.27
CA LEU A 8 0.51 11.35 -8.72
C LEU A 8 -0.60 10.33 -9.04
N ALA A 9 -0.70 9.25 -8.27
CA ALA A 9 -1.73 8.22 -8.47
C ALA A 9 -3.14 8.68 -8.07
N LEU A 10 -3.23 9.60 -7.11
CA LEU A 10 -4.44 10.27 -6.63
C LEU A 10 -4.79 11.51 -7.46
N ARG A 11 -3.87 11.95 -8.34
CA ARG A 11 -3.99 13.18 -9.15
C ARG A 11 -4.01 14.46 -8.30
N ILE A 12 -3.23 14.46 -7.23
CA ILE A 12 -3.00 15.61 -6.35
C ILE A 12 -1.65 16.22 -6.72
N ASP A 13 -1.63 17.53 -6.98
CA ASP A 13 -0.44 18.29 -7.42
C ASP A 13 -0.01 19.40 -6.46
N ASP A 14 -0.76 19.63 -5.38
CA ASP A 14 -0.42 20.48 -4.24
C ASP A 14 0.00 19.64 -3.02
N ASP A 15 0.33 20.30 -1.90
CA ASP A 15 0.85 19.69 -0.68
C ASP A 15 -0.17 19.71 0.49
N ASP A 16 -1.41 20.13 0.24
CA ASP A 16 -2.42 20.37 1.29
C ASP A 16 -2.83 19.07 2.00
N LEU A 17 -2.69 17.93 1.32
CA LEU A 17 -3.06 16.60 1.82
C LEU A 17 -1.83 15.73 2.16
N ASP A 18 -0.62 16.27 2.18
CA ASP A 18 0.60 15.48 2.34
C ASP A 18 0.63 14.69 3.65
N GLU A 19 0.19 15.29 4.76
CA GLU A 19 0.09 14.63 6.06
C GLU A 19 -0.93 13.48 6.03
N GLU A 20 -2.12 13.69 5.47
CA GLU A 20 -3.17 12.66 5.38
C GLU A 20 -2.78 11.50 4.46
N ILE A 21 -2.09 11.81 3.35
CA ILE A 21 -1.57 10.78 2.44
C ILE A 21 -0.46 9.98 3.14
N GLN A 22 0.41 10.65 3.90
CA GLN A 22 1.47 9.99 4.65
C GLN A 22 0.90 9.06 5.73
N ASP A 23 -0.12 9.51 6.48
CA ASP A 23 -0.83 8.68 7.45
C ASP A 23 -1.46 7.44 6.79
N SER A 24 -2.04 7.60 5.60
CA SER A 24 -2.62 6.49 4.84
C SER A 24 -1.56 5.51 4.32
N ILE A 25 -0.38 6.01 3.94
CA ILE A 25 0.77 5.18 3.55
C ILE A 25 1.24 4.36 4.75
N ASP A 26 1.35 4.98 5.92
CA ASP A 26 1.82 4.31 7.13
C ASP A 26 0.79 3.31 7.67
N ALA A 27 -0.51 3.60 7.54
CA ALA A 27 -1.59 2.66 7.80
C ALA A 27 -1.50 1.42 6.88
N ALA A 28 -1.26 1.63 5.57
CA ALA A 28 -1.10 0.53 4.62
C ALA A 28 0.10 -0.36 4.97
N LYS A 29 1.24 0.23 5.36
CA LYS A 29 2.43 -0.51 5.81
C LYS A 29 2.14 -1.31 7.08
N ALA A 30 1.46 -0.71 8.05
CA ALA A 30 1.08 -1.37 9.29
C ALA A 30 0.15 -2.57 9.04
N ASP A 31 -0.81 -2.44 8.11
CA ASP A 31 -1.72 -3.53 7.76
C ASP A 31 -1.01 -4.69 7.02
N LEU A 32 -0.06 -4.37 6.13
CA LEU A 32 0.81 -5.39 5.52
C LEU A 32 1.59 -6.17 6.59
N LYS A 33 2.17 -5.45 7.56
CA LYS A 33 2.88 -6.08 8.70
C LYS A 33 1.94 -6.96 9.52
N LEU A 34 0.74 -6.47 9.84
CA LEU A 34 -0.28 -7.22 10.57
C LEU A 34 -0.69 -8.50 9.83
N SER A 35 -0.65 -8.48 8.50
CA SER A 35 -0.99 -9.61 7.64
C SER A 35 0.13 -10.65 7.48
N GLY A 36 1.26 -10.45 8.16
CA GLY A 36 2.37 -11.41 8.20
C GLY A 36 3.52 -11.11 7.24
N ILE A 37 3.49 -9.98 6.51
CA ILE A 37 4.64 -9.53 5.73
C ILE A 37 5.72 -9.03 6.70
N LEU A 38 6.96 -9.48 6.51
CA LEU A 38 8.09 -9.06 7.34
C LEU A 38 8.38 -7.57 7.15
N GLU A 39 8.63 -6.87 8.25
CA GLU A 39 8.95 -5.44 8.24
C GLU A 39 10.18 -5.12 7.38
N SER A 40 11.18 -6.01 7.38
CA SER A 40 12.37 -5.94 6.52
C SER A 40 12.07 -5.99 5.02
N LYS A 41 10.89 -6.53 4.65
CA LYS A 41 10.42 -6.67 3.26
C LYS A 41 9.39 -5.60 2.86
N ILE A 42 8.91 -4.78 3.80
CA ILE A 42 8.04 -3.62 3.50
C ILE A 42 8.92 -2.44 3.09
N VAL A 43 9.51 -2.54 1.90
CA VAL A 43 10.43 -1.55 1.36
C VAL A 43 9.81 -0.78 0.20
N GLU A 44 9.99 0.53 0.17
CA GLU A 44 9.43 1.43 -0.85
C GLU A 44 10.14 1.35 -2.23
N THR A 45 10.97 0.32 -2.40
CA THR A 45 11.62 -0.06 -3.66
C THR A 45 11.00 -1.32 -4.28
N ASP A 46 10.25 -2.12 -3.51
CA ASP A 46 9.57 -3.31 -4.01
C ASP A 46 8.31 -2.90 -4.81
N PRO A 47 8.22 -3.23 -6.10
CA PRO A 47 7.07 -2.87 -6.93
C PRO A 47 5.72 -3.37 -6.42
N LEU A 48 5.67 -4.54 -5.76
CA LEU A 48 4.45 -5.12 -5.21
C LEU A 48 4.03 -4.43 -3.92
N ILE A 49 4.98 -4.06 -3.05
CA ILE A 49 4.70 -3.25 -1.86
C ILE A 49 4.17 -1.87 -2.27
N ILE A 50 4.83 -1.21 -3.23
CA ILE A 50 4.35 0.07 -3.79
C ILE A 50 2.95 -0.08 -4.37
N ARG A 51 2.67 -1.21 -5.05
CA ARG A 51 1.35 -1.48 -5.63
C ARG A 51 0.28 -1.67 -4.56
N ALA A 52 0.58 -2.38 -3.46
CA ALA A 52 -0.32 -2.56 -2.34
C ALA A 52 -0.66 -1.21 -1.68
N ILE A 53 0.35 -0.43 -1.29
CA ILE A 53 0.19 0.89 -0.66
C ILE A 53 -0.63 1.82 -1.58
N LYS A 54 -0.29 1.89 -2.87
CA LYS A 54 -1.03 2.71 -3.84
C LYS A 54 -2.49 2.33 -3.96
N THR A 55 -2.79 1.03 -3.93
CA THR A 55 -4.17 0.53 -4.05
C THR A 55 -4.97 0.84 -2.78
N PHE A 56 -4.33 0.71 -1.61
CA PHE A 56 -4.91 1.13 -0.33
C PHE A 56 -5.24 2.63 -0.32
N CYS A 57 -4.29 3.51 -0.63
CA CYS A 57 -4.55 4.95 -0.67
C CYS A 57 -5.64 5.31 -1.70
N LYS A 58 -5.69 4.64 -2.85
CA LYS A 58 -6.77 4.84 -3.83
C LYS A 58 -8.15 4.44 -3.30
N CYS A 59 -8.24 3.47 -2.40
CA CYS A 59 -9.48 3.12 -1.71
C CYS A 59 -9.91 4.25 -0.77
N GLU A 60 -9.01 4.70 0.12
CA GLU A 60 -9.31 5.71 1.14
C GLU A 60 -9.71 7.07 0.56
N PHE A 61 -9.08 7.48 -0.55
CA PHE A 61 -9.33 8.76 -1.21
C PHE A 61 -10.34 8.66 -2.38
N SER A 62 -10.99 7.51 -2.57
CA SER A 62 -12.04 7.38 -3.59
C SER A 62 -13.31 8.09 -3.16
N THR A 63 -13.86 8.94 -4.02
CA THR A 63 -15.15 9.59 -3.81
C THR A 63 -16.34 8.80 -4.35
N ASP A 64 -16.08 7.72 -5.08
CA ASP A 64 -17.10 6.80 -5.61
C ASP A 64 -17.05 5.48 -4.84
N ASP A 65 -18.18 5.06 -4.29
CA ASP A 65 -18.30 3.86 -3.44
C ASP A 65 -17.94 2.58 -4.19
N LYS A 66 -18.32 2.47 -5.47
CA LYS A 66 -18.05 1.28 -6.28
C LYS A 66 -16.57 1.21 -6.66
N GLU A 67 -15.95 2.36 -6.95
CA GLU A 67 -14.52 2.43 -7.17
C GLU A 67 -13.74 2.09 -5.88
N ALA A 68 -14.18 2.61 -4.73
CA ALA A 68 -13.60 2.31 -3.43
C ALA A 68 -13.66 0.80 -3.12
N GLU A 69 -14.83 0.17 -3.31
CA GLU A 69 -15.03 -1.27 -3.15
C GLU A 69 -14.08 -2.07 -4.05
N ARG A 70 -13.96 -1.71 -5.32
CA ARG A 70 -13.04 -2.38 -6.25
C ARG A 70 -11.56 -2.24 -5.84
N TYR A 71 -11.17 -1.09 -5.30
CA TYR A 71 -9.81 -0.94 -4.77
C TYR A 71 -9.60 -1.73 -3.49
N ARG A 72 -10.60 -1.80 -2.61
CA ARG A 72 -10.55 -2.64 -1.41
C ARG A 72 -10.37 -4.10 -1.77
N ASP A 73 -11.19 -4.65 -2.65
CA ASP A 73 -11.07 -6.03 -3.13
C ASP A 73 -9.68 -6.30 -3.75
N SER A 74 -9.21 -5.37 -4.59
CA SER A 74 -7.89 -5.50 -5.21
C SER A 74 -6.77 -5.46 -4.16
N TYR A 75 -6.88 -4.61 -3.15
CA TYR A 75 -5.91 -4.52 -2.06
C TYR A 75 -5.87 -5.81 -1.25
N GLU A 76 -7.04 -6.34 -0.87
CA GLU A 76 -7.16 -7.58 -0.12
C GLU A 76 -6.51 -8.76 -0.86
N MET A 77 -6.73 -8.86 -2.18
CA MET A 77 -6.08 -9.89 -3.00
C MET A 77 -4.56 -9.73 -3.04
N ILE A 78 -4.05 -8.50 -3.25
CA ILE A 78 -2.60 -8.24 -3.28
C ILE A 78 -1.98 -8.62 -1.92
N ARG A 79 -2.59 -8.17 -0.82
CA ARG A 79 -2.15 -8.45 0.54
C ARG A 79 -2.13 -9.95 0.83
N ALA A 80 -3.18 -10.68 0.45
CA ALA A 80 -3.24 -12.13 0.59
C ALA A 80 -2.15 -12.84 -0.23
N HIS A 81 -1.87 -12.39 -1.45
CA HIS A 81 -0.80 -12.96 -2.25
C HIS A 81 0.59 -12.72 -1.64
N LEU A 82 0.82 -11.52 -1.09
CA LEU A 82 2.07 -11.18 -0.41
C LEU A 82 2.26 -12.00 0.87
N SER A 83 1.21 -12.17 1.68
CA SER A 83 1.28 -12.94 2.93
C SER A 83 1.42 -14.45 2.73
N LEU A 84 1.15 -14.96 1.52
CA LEU A 84 1.38 -16.37 1.17
C LEU A 84 2.74 -16.59 0.48
N SER A 85 3.49 -15.53 0.18
CA SER A 85 4.80 -15.60 -0.48
C SER A 85 5.92 -15.76 0.54
N ASN A 86 6.78 -16.77 0.37
CA ASN A 86 7.99 -16.91 1.20
C ASN A 86 8.93 -15.71 1.05
N GLU A 87 8.98 -15.07 -0.12
CA GLU A 87 9.85 -13.91 -0.39
C GLU A 87 9.56 -12.73 0.54
N HIS A 88 8.30 -12.58 0.96
CA HIS A 88 7.80 -11.48 1.78
C HIS A 88 7.56 -11.87 3.25
N THR A 89 7.56 -13.16 3.57
CA THR A 89 7.23 -13.69 4.91
C THR A 89 8.38 -14.43 5.62
N THR A 90 9.48 -14.69 4.93
CA THR A 90 10.65 -15.37 5.51
C THR A 90 11.92 -14.55 5.34
N GLU A 91 12.79 -14.61 6.33
CA GLU A 91 14.14 -14.06 6.24
C GLU A 91 14.98 -15.00 5.36
N GLU A 92 15.70 -14.46 4.37
CA GLU A 92 16.62 -15.27 3.57
C GLU A 92 17.72 -15.80 4.49
N THR A 93 17.71 -17.10 4.77
CA THR A 93 18.78 -17.75 5.52
C THR A 93 19.90 -18.06 4.51
N LEU A 94 20.98 -17.27 4.57
CA LEU A 94 22.23 -17.49 3.81
C LEU A 94 22.96 -18.75 4.25
#